data_AF-A0A6G9SG61-F1
#
_entry.id   AF-A0A6G9SG61-F1
#
_cell.length_a   1.000
_cell.length_b   1.000
_cell.length_c   1.000
_cell.angle_alpha   90.00
_cell.angle_beta   90.00
_cell.angle_gamma   90.00
#
_symmetry.space_group_name_H-M   'P 1'
#
loop_
_entity.id
_entity.type
_entity.pdbx_description
1 polymer ?
#
loop_
_entity_poly.entity_id
_entity_poly.type
_entity_poly.pdbx_seq_one_letter_code
_entity_poly.pdbx_strand_id
1 'polypeptide(L)'
;MLALKSQVIKSTLAASALLPLAIAGIVTSAGSAQAYSGGFTFDGSGTVAGINNSGITFNPNPGTIALGVKTGDFLGDSTGTIYSFLNTSLPSKLIDVGAADGIKLLSLTSILSPKFTSVFGGTDVSFNFTGLFEDGSQALGNIDFTTLLNVTNAQSTYSTGGTINASFKGVTVASVPEPTTLLGLGAVGAVMAMSRRRKAQASS
;
A
#
# COMPACT_ATOMS: atom_id res chain seq x y z
N MET A 1 59.12 -6.32 -39.53
CA MET A 1 57.81 -6.95 -39.19
C MET A 1 57.88 -7.48 -37.76
N LEU A 2 57.04 -6.98 -36.83
CA LEU A 2 56.56 -7.64 -35.57
C LEU A 2 56.17 -6.69 -34.42
N ALA A 3 56.21 -5.36 -34.60
CA ALA A 3 55.76 -4.42 -33.56
C ALA A 3 54.23 -4.18 -33.50
N LEU A 4 53.43 -4.74 -34.42
CA LEU A 4 51.97 -4.56 -34.42
C LEU A 4 51.19 -5.58 -33.57
N LYS A 5 51.83 -6.62 -33.02
CA LYS A 5 51.11 -7.70 -32.32
C LYS A 5 50.79 -7.44 -30.85
N SER A 6 51.37 -6.40 -30.22
CA SER A 6 51.28 -6.19 -28.77
C SER A 6 50.11 -5.31 -28.30
N GLN A 7 49.66 -4.35 -29.12
CA GLN A 7 48.59 -3.44 -28.68
C GLN A 7 47.17 -4.00 -28.83
N VAL A 8 46.96 -4.97 -29.71
CA VAL A 8 45.64 -5.61 -29.90
C VAL A 8 45.26 -6.48 -28.70
N ILE A 9 46.24 -7.11 -28.03
CA ILE A 9 45.96 -7.99 -26.89
C ILE A 9 45.63 -7.18 -25.62
N LYS A 10 46.24 -5.99 -25.45
CA LYS A 10 45.93 -5.11 -24.32
C LYS A 10 44.54 -4.45 -24.44
N SER A 11 44.09 -4.14 -25.66
CA SER A 11 42.77 -3.54 -25.88
C SER A 11 41.63 -4.54 -25.70
N THR A 12 41.83 -5.83 -25.97
CA THR A 12 40.79 -6.86 -25.72
C THR A 12 40.65 -7.22 -24.23
N LEU A 13 41.74 -7.17 -23.45
CA LEU A 13 41.69 -7.43 -22.01
C LEU A 13 41.08 -6.25 -21.22
N ALA A 14 41.27 -5.01 -21.70
CA ALA A 14 40.60 -3.85 -21.13
C ALA A 14 39.10 -3.78 -21.48
N ALA A 15 38.71 -4.23 -22.67
CA ALA A 15 37.30 -4.30 -23.08
C ALA A 15 36.52 -5.39 -22.35
N SER A 16 37.16 -6.51 -21.98
CA SER A 16 36.52 -7.61 -21.23
C SER A 16 36.39 -7.34 -19.73
N ALA A 17 37.16 -6.41 -19.15
CA ALA A 17 36.96 -5.93 -17.79
C ALA A 17 35.85 -4.86 -17.65
N LEU A 18 35.41 -4.25 -18.77
CA LEU A 18 34.36 -3.23 -18.80
C LEU A 18 32.96 -3.80 -19.10
N LEU A 19 32.89 -5.00 -19.68
CA LEU A 19 31.62 -5.62 -20.07
C LEU A 19 30.75 -6.17 -18.90
N PRO A 20 31.24 -6.45 -17.68
CA PRO A 20 30.35 -6.84 -16.58
C PRO A 20 29.57 -5.68 -15.94
N LEU A 21 29.97 -4.42 -16.12
CA LEU A 21 29.26 -3.28 -15.48
C LEU A 21 28.08 -2.73 -16.28
N ALA A 22 27.98 -3.03 -17.58
CA ALA A 22 26.89 -2.53 -18.41
C ALA A 22 25.64 -3.42 -18.38
N ILE A 23 25.77 -4.71 -17.99
CA ILE A 23 24.65 -5.65 -17.98
C ILE A 23 23.93 -5.66 -16.62
N ALA A 24 24.63 -5.33 -15.52
CA ALA A 24 23.99 -5.17 -14.22
C ALA A 24 23.04 -3.96 -14.14
N GLY A 25 23.13 -3.00 -15.08
CA GLY A 25 22.27 -1.82 -15.15
C GLY A 25 21.00 -1.97 -15.98
N ILE A 26 20.85 -3.06 -16.75
CA ILE A 26 19.72 -3.24 -17.69
C ILE A 26 18.68 -4.24 -17.15
N VAL A 27 19.00 -4.98 -16.08
CA VAL A 27 18.06 -5.93 -15.44
C VAL A 27 17.61 -5.50 -14.04
N THR A 28 17.93 -4.27 -13.62
CA THR A 28 17.04 -3.60 -12.66
C THR A 28 15.97 -2.94 -13.50
N SER A 29 14.85 -3.63 -13.71
CA SER A 29 13.62 -3.02 -14.17
C SER A 29 13.29 -1.83 -13.26
N ALA A 30 13.74 -0.64 -13.62
CA ALA A 30 13.33 0.61 -12.97
C ALA A 30 11.81 0.85 -13.12
N GLY A 31 11.11 -0.01 -13.86
CA GLY A 31 9.65 -0.05 -13.96
C GLY A 31 8.94 -0.86 -12.86
N SER A 32 9.66 -1.57 -11.98
CA SER A 32 9.06 -2.34 -10.88
C SER A 32 9.32 -1.68 -9.53
N ALA A 33 8.69 -0.53 -9.28
CA ALA A 33 8.40 0.01 -7.93
C ALA A 33 7.83 1.44 -8.05
N GLN A 34 6.79 1.65 -8.87
CA GLN A 34 5.87 2.75 -8.56
C GLN A 34 4.86 2.19 -7.56
N ALA A 35 5.32 2.06 -6.31
CA ALA A 35 4.42 1.80 -5.19
C ALA A 35 3.53 3.02 -5.04
N TYR A 36 2.22 2.82 -4.91
CA TYR A 36 1.30 3.89 -4.59
C TYR A 36 1.81 4.65 -3.37
N SER A 37 1.69 5.96 -3.44
CA SER A 37 2.14 6.91 -2.44
C SER A 37 0.97 7.80 -2.01
N GLY A 38 0.87 8.07 -0.71
CA GLY A 38 -0.15 8.93 -0.14
C GLY A 38 -1.24 8.15 0.57
N GLY A 39 -2.43 8.73 0.62
CA GLY A 39 -3.52 8.20 1.40
C GLY A 39 -4.80 8.97 1.22
N PHE A 40 -5.88 8.40 1.72
CA PHE A 40 -7.21 8.96 1.60
C PHE A 40 -8.08 8.71 2.84
N THR A 41 -9.06 9.58 3.06
CA THR A 41 -10.15 9.38 4.02
C THR A 41 -11.50 9.26 3.31
N PHE A 42 -12.48 8.63 3.94
CA PHE A 42 -13.84 8.54 3.40
C PHE A 42 -14.90 8.89 4.42
N ASP A 43 -16.08 9.22 3.89
CA ASP A 43 -17.35 9.25 4.62
C ASP A 43 -18.36 8.33 3.89
N GLY A 44 -19.18 7.64 4.67
CA GLY A 44 -20.20 6.72 4.15
C GLY A 44 -21.43 7.45 3.64
N SER A 45 -21.67 7.43 2.33
CA SER A 45 -22.92 7.95 1.75
C SER A 45 -24.04 6.91 1.91
N GLY A 46 -24.60 6.79 3.12
CA GLY A 46 -25.72 5.89 3.42
C GLY A 46 -25.36 4.40 3.51
N THR A 47 -24.06 4.05 3.47
CA THR A 47 -23.58 2.68 3.65
C THR A 47 -23.68 2.28 5.13
N VAL A 48 -24.41 1.21 5.41
CA VAL A 48 -24.47 0.57 6.74
C VAL A 48 -23.66 -0.72 6.75
N ALA A 49 -23.19 -1.12 7.92
CA ALA A 49 -22.39 -2.32 8.10
C ALA A 49 -22.95 -3.22 9.21
N GLY A 50 -22.93 -4.52 8.94
CA GLY A 50 -23.05 -5.58 9.93
C GLY A 50 -21.65 -6.03 10.35
N ILE A 51 -21.32 -5.85 11.63
CA ILE A 51 -20.00 -6.15 12.19
C ILE A 51 -20.14 -7.33 13.14
N ASN A 52 -19.35 -8.39 12.95
CA ASN A 52 -19.22 -9.49 13.90
C ASN A 52 -17.77 -10.00 13.96
N ASN A 53 -17.51 -11.00 14.80
CA ASN A 53 -16.16 -11.57 14.95
C ASN A 53 -15.68 -12.39 13.74
N SER A 54 -16.55 -12.67 12.77
CA SER A 54 -16.22 -13.40 11.55
C SER A 54 -15.92 -12.50 10.35
N GLY A 55 -16.32 -11.21 10.39
CA GLY A 55 -16.09 -10.27 9.29
C GLY A 55 -16.99 -9.04 9.35
N ILE A 56 -16.99 -8.28 8.26
CA ILE A 56 -17.80 -7.07 8.09
C ILE A 56 -18.56 -7.16 6.77
N THR A 57 -19.88 -6.99 6.85
CA THR A 57 -20.77 -6.97 5.69
C THR A 57 -21.34 -5.57 5.48
N PHE A 58 -21.11 -4.98 4.33
CA PHE A 58 -21.67 -3.67 3.95
C PHE A 58 -23.01 -3.83 3.23
N ASN A 59 -23.90 -2.86 3.39
CA ASN A 59 -25.14 -2.75 2.63
C ASN A 59 -25.32 -1.30 2.15
N PRO A 60 -25.32 -1.04 0.82
CA PRO A 60 -25.16 -2.01 -0.28
C PRO A 60 -23.80 -2.71 -0.30
N ASN A 61 -23.67 -3.81 -1.06
CA ASN A 61 -22.42 -4.55 -1.25
C ASN A 61 -22.07 -4.69 -2.76
N PRO A 62 -21.04 -4.00 -3.27
CA PRO A 62 -20.18 -3.09 -2.52
C PRO A 62 -20.90 -1.80 -2.10
N GLY A 63 -20.45 -1.22 -0.98
CA GLY A 63 -20.90 0.07 -0.49
C GLY A 63 -20.25 1.21 -1.25
N THR A 64 -20.92 2.33 -1.42
CA THR A 64 -20.33 3.52 -2.04
C THR A 64 -19.63 4.37 -0.99
N ILE A 65 -18.43 4.85 -1.33
CA ILE A 65 -17.64 5.73 -0.47
C ILE A 65 -17.22 6.98 -1.27
N ALA A 66 -17.31 8.14 -0.65
CA ALA A 66 -16.80 9.39 -1.22
C ALA A 66 -15.39 9.64 -0.67
N LEU A 67 -14.43 9.98 -1.53
CA LEU A 67 -13.08 10.30 -1.08
C LEU A 67 -13.01 11.74 -0.60
N GLY A 68 -12.63 11.92 0.66
CA GLY A 68 -12.44 13.21 1.31
C GLY A 68 -11.01 13.73 1.12
N VAL A 69 -10.21 13.66 2.19
CA VAL A 69 -8.80 14.09 2.16
C VAL A 69 -8.04 13.11 1.29
N LYS A 70 -7.27 13.60 0.32
CA LYS A 70 -6.50 12.79 -0.64
C LYS A 70 -5.10 13.34 -0.78
N THR A 71 -4.12 12.46 -0.95
CA THR A 71 -2.72 12.84 -1.19
C THR A 71 -2.07 11.87 -2.16
N GLY A 72 -0.96 12.28 -2.78
CA GLY A 72 -0.17 11.46 -3.69
C GLY A 72 -0.96 10.94 -4.88
N ASP A 73 -0.86 9.64 -5.16
CA ASP A 73 -1.43 9.00 -6.36
C ASP A 73 -2.97 8.94 -6.34
N PHE A 74 -3.58 9.28 -5.19
CA PHE A 74 -5.02 9.27 -4.98
C PHE A 74 -5.69 10.63 -5.24
N LEU A 75 -4.93 11.68 -5.60
CA LEU A 75 -5.48 13.03 -5.78
C LEU A 75 -6.58 13.12 -6.85
N GLY A 76 -6.46 12.33 -7.91
CA GLY A 76 -7.41 12.32 -9.04
C GLY A 76 -8.72 11.59 -8.75
N ASP A 77 -8.78 10.78 -7.70
CA ASP A 77 -9.95 9.94 -7.40
C ASP A 77 -11.00 10.72 -6.61
N SER A 78 -12.29 10.48 -6.85
CA SER A 78 -13.39 11.21 -6.19
C SER A 78 -14.38 10.30 -5.47
N THR A 79 -14.55 9.09 -5.98
CA THR A 79 -15.44 8.07 -5.41
C THR A 79 -14.75 6.72 -5.44
N GLY A 80 -15.20 5.82 -4.58
CA GLY A 80 -14.76 4.45 -4.55
C GLY A 80 -15.88 3.53 -4.09
N THR A 81 -15.51 2.26 -3.95
CA THR A 81 -16.38 1.22 -3.42
C THR A 81 -15.70 0.46 -2.29
N ILE A 82 -16.49 0.00 -1.31
CA ILE A 82 -16.03 -0.81 -0.18
C ILE A 82 -16.74 -2.17 -0.21
N TYR A 83 -15.98 -3.25 -0.07
CA TYR A 83 -16.45 -4.62 -0.21
C TYR A 83 -16.57 -5.31 1.15
N SER A 84 -17.61 -6.13 1.27
CA SER A 84 -17.75 -7.03 2.41
C SER A 84 -16.67 -8.10 2.42
N PHE A 85 -16.26 -8.52 3.61
CA PHE A 85 -15.24 -9.56 3.77
C PHE A 85 -15.52 -10.46 4.97
N LEU A 86 -14.94 -11.65 4.92
CA LEU A 86 -14.88 -12.61 6.02
C LEU A 86 -13.42 -12.83 6.40
N ASN A 87 -13.14 -12.86 7.70
CA ASN A 87 -11.81 -13.08 8.25
C ASN A 87 -11.20 -14.42 7.81
N THR A 88 -12.05 -15.43 7.57
CA THR A 88 -11.63 -16.76 7.07
C THR A 88 -11.27 -16.79 5.58
N SER A 89 -11.55 -15.71 4.85
CA SER A 89 -11.35 -15.62 3.39
C SER A 89 -10.34 -14.54 3.00
N LEU A 90 -9.45 -14.17 3.92
CA LEU A 90 -8.36 -13.23 3.63
C LEU A 90 -7.22 -13.94 2.84
N PRO A 91 -6.58 -13.25 1.87
CA PRO A 91 -6.82 -11.87 1.48
C PRO A 91 -8.09 -11.69 0.65
N SER A 92 -8.78 -10.57 0.85
CA SER A 92 -10.05 -10.26 0.16
C SER A 92 -10.06 -8.84 -0.38
N LYS A 93 -10.84 -8.57 -1.43
CA LYS A 93 -11.09 -7.21 -1.90
C LYS A 93 -11.69 -6.38 -0.76
N LEU A 94 -11.18 -5.18 -0.54
CA LEU A 94 -11.67 -4.28 0.51
C LEU A 94 -12.13 -2.95 -0.07
N ILE A 95 -11.24 -2.22 -0.75
CA ILE A 95 -11.53 -0.89 -1.26
C ILE A 95 -11.09 -0.81 -2.71
N ASP A 96 -11.94 -0.26 -3.57
CA ASP A 96 -11.58 0.09 -4.94
C ASP A 96 -11.86 1.58 -5.15
N VAL A 97 -10.79 2.37 -5.26
CA VAL A 97 -10.87 3.81 -5.55
C VAL A 97 -10.58 4.11 -7.02
N GLY A 98 -10.36 3.08 -7.83
CA GLY A 98 -9.88 3.17 -9.21
C GLY A 98 -10.99 3.17 -10.25
N ALA A 99 -12.21 3.65 -9.97
CA ALA A 99 -13.32 3.55 -10.92
C ALA A 99 -13.05 4.20 -12.30
N ALA A 100 -12.05 5.07 -12.43
CA ALA A 100 -11.61 5.66 -13.70
C ALA A 100 -10.57 4.81 -14.46
N ASP A 101 -9.66 4.12 -13.76
CA ASP A 101 -8.48 3.48 -14.35
C ASP A 101 -8.42 1.94 -14.15
N GLY A 102 -9.13 1.42 -13.16
CA GLY A 102 -9.25 -0.01 -12.84
C GLY A 102 -8.08 -0.64 -12.06
N ILE A 103 -7.17 0.16 -11.47
CA ILE A 103 -5.86 -0.32 -10.97
C ILE A 103 -5.68 -0.10 -9.45
N LYS A 104 -6.56 0.67 -8.79
CA LYS A 104 -6.40 1.06 -7.38
C LYS A 104 -7.26 0.21 -6.43
N LEU A 105 -7.19 -1.11 -6.59
CA LEU A 105 -7.83 -2.06 -5.69
C LEU A 105 -6.91 -2.38 -4.50
N LEU A 106 -7.44 -2.18 -3.31
CA LEU A 106 -6.84 -2.56 -2.04
C LEU A 106 -7.44 -3.88 -1.57
N SER A 107 -6.58 -4.88 -1.40
CA SER A 107 -6.92 -6.16 -0.79
C SER A 107 -6.56 -6.14 0.71
N LEU A 108 -7.53 -6.46 1.56
CA LEU A 108 -7.32 -6.66 2.99
C LEU A 108 -6.53 -7.96 3.21
N THR A 109 -5.42 -7.88 3.93
CA THR A 109 -4.59 -9.04 4.28
C THR A 109 -4.75 -9.43 5.74
N SER A 110 -4.96 -8.46 6.63
CA SER A 110 -5.18 -8.69 8.04
C SER A 110 -6.01 -7.56 8.65
N ILE A 111 -6.83 -7.90 9.64
CA ILE A 111 -7.61 -6.97 10.44
C ILE A 111 -7.39 -7.28 11.92
N LEU A 112 -7.16 -6.25 12.72
CA LEU A 112 -6.95 -6.37 14.16
C LEU A 112 -8.28 -6.37 14.91
N SER A 113 -8.25 -6.80 16.16
CA SER A 113 -9.41 -6.76 17.05
C SER A 113 -9.96 -5.33 17.19
N PRO A 114 -11.29 -5.16 17.25
CA PRO A 114 -11.90 -3.84 17.31
C PRO A 114 -11.59 -3.12 18.62
N LYS A 115 -11.42 -1.81 18.52
CA LYS A 115 -11.46 -0.89 19.66
C LYS A 115 -12.86 -0.27 19.76
N PHE A 116 -13.49 -0.41 20.91
CA PHE A 116 -14.78 0.21 21.22
C PHE A 116 -14.56 1.47 22.05
N THR A 117 -15.11 2.60 21.62
CA THR A 117 -15.00 3.89 22.32
C THR A 117 -16.39 4.49 22.51
N SER A 118 -16.72 4.90 23.74
CA SER A 118 -18.01 5.54 24.01
C SER A 118 -18.09 6.90 23.31
N VAL A 119 -19.22 7.19 22.69
CA VAL A 119 -19.53 8.51 22.11
C VAL A 119 -20.92 8.96 22.55
N PHE A 120 -21.28 10.22 22.30
CA PHE A 120 -22.61 10.71 22.62
C PHE A 120 -23.66 9.97 21.75
N GLY A 121 -24.57 9.25 22.40
CA GLY A 121 -25.64 8.51 21.72
C GLY A 121 -25.23 7.16 21.14
N GLY A 122 -24.04 6.62 21.46
CA GLY A 122 -23.61 5.33 20.93
C GLY A 122 -22.18 4.92 21.26
N THR A 123 -21.63 4.06 20.39
CA THR A 123 -20.25 3.54 20.47
C THR A 123 -19.60 3.60 19.10
N ASP A 124 -18.39 4.15 19.06
CA ASP A 124 -17.50 4.04 17.91
C ASP A 124 -16.76 2.70 17.96
N VAL A 125 -16.75 2.00 16.84
CA VAL A 125 -16.04 0.73 16.63
C VAL A 125 -14.99 0.95 15.56
N SER A 126 -13.72 0.78 15.92
CA SER A 126 -12.58 1.04 15.03
C SER A 126 -11.74 -0.22 14.84
N PHE A 127 -11.41 -0.52 13.59
CA PHE A 127 -10.55 -1.65 13.21
C PHE A 127 -9.31 -1.14 12.49
N ASN A 128 -8.14 -1.44 13.04
CA ASN A 128 -6.89 -1.26 12.30
C ASN A 128 -6.69 -2.44 11.36
N PHE A 129 -6.18 -2.18 10.17
CA PHE A 129 -5.95 -3.22 9.18
C PHE A 129 -4.65 -3.00 8.40
N THR A 130 -4.19 -4.09 7.80
CA THR A 130 -3.13 -4.08 6.80
C THR A 130 -3.68 -4.63 5.50
N GLY A 131 -3.20 -4.09 4.38
CA GLY A 131 -3.59 -4.54 3.05
C GLY A 131 -2.47 -4.40 2.04
N LEU A 132 -2.75 -4.84 0.83
CA LEU A 132 -1.89 -4.73 -0.34
C LEU A 132 -2.69 -4.13 -1.49
N PHE A 133 -2.15 -3.11 -2.13
CA PHE A 133 -2.64 -2.66 -3.41
C PHE A 133 -2.21 -3.62 -4.53
N GLU A 134 -2.84 -3.54 -5.71
CA GLU A 134 -2.53 -4.41 -6.86
C GLU A 134 -1.09 -4.30 -7.36
N ASP A 135 -0.44 -3.15 -7.13
CA ASP A 135 0.96 -2.91 -7.45
C ASP A 135 1.95 -3.55 -6.45
N GLY A 136 1.42 -4.21 -5.41
CA GLY A 136 2.20 -4.83 -4.33
C GLY A 136 2.48 -3.90 -3.15
N SER A 137 2.17 -2.61 -3.25
CA SER A 137 2.44 -1.65 -2.18
C SER A 137 1.61 -1.96 -0.94
N GLN A 138 2.26 -1.91 0.22
CA GLN A 138 1.59 -2.13 1.50
C GLN A 138 0.73 -0.94 1.87
N ALA A 139 -0.44 -1.22 2.43
CA ALA A 139 -1.35 -0.23 2.95
C ALA A 139 -1.61 -0.50 4.44
N LEU A 140 -1.57 0.55 5.24
CA LEU A 140 -2.02 0.55 6.62
C LEU A 140 -3.20 1.49 6.74
N GLY A 141 -4.19 1.12 7.54
CA GLY A 141 -5.37 1.92 7.69
C GLY A 141 -6.22 1.58 8.89
N ASN A 142 -7.27 2.37 9.07
CA ASN A 142 -8.31 2.11 10.06
C ASN A 142 -9.70 2.30 9.43
N ILE A 143 -10.62 1.42 9.80
CA ILE A 143 -12.03 1.46 9.40
C ILE A 143 -12.85 1.79 10.64
N ASP A 144 -13.63 2.87 10.57
CA ASP A 144 -14.41 3.37 11.69
C ASP A 144 -15.92 3.25 11.41
N PHE A 145 -16.65 2.85 12.44
CA PHE A 145 -18.09 2.72 12.45
C PHE A 145 -18.68 3.35 13.72
N THR A 146 -19.95 3.72 13.67
CA THR A 146 -20.70 4.16 14.84
C THR A 146 -21.99 3.36 14.97
N THR A 147 -22.24 2.80 16.15
CA THR A 147 -23.47 2.09 16.49
C THR A 147 -24.20 2.78 17.62
N LEU A 148 -25.53 2.62 17.70
CA LEU A 148 -26.35 3.15 18.79
C LEU A 148 -26.27 2.32 20.08
N LEU A 149 -25.60 1.16 20.04
CA LEU A 149 -25.36 0.36 21.23
C LEU A 149 -24.36 1.07 22.17
N ASN A 150 -24.54 0.88 23.48
CA ASN A 150 -23.51 1.24 24.45
C ASN A 150 -22.31 0.28 24.35
N VAL A 151 -21.16 0.68 24.92
CA VAL A 151 -19.89 -0.03 24.77
C VAL A 151 -19.98 -1.48 25.24
N THR A 152 -20.57 -1.71 26.41
CA THR A 152 -20.71 -3.04 27.01
C THR A 152 -21.54 -3.98 26.12
N ASN A 153 -22.67 -3.49 25.61
CA ASN A 153 -23.55 -4.27 24.75
C ASN A 153 -22.90 -4.53 23.38
N ALA A 154 -22.19 -3.55 22.82
CA ALA A 154 -21.46 -3.72 21.57
C ALA A 154 -20.35 -4.78 21.72
N GLN A 155 -19.54 -4.69 22.78
CA GLN A 155 -18.49 -5.67 23.07
C GLN A 155 -19.04 -7.09 23.27
N SER A 156 -20.12 -7.22 24.04
CA SER A 156 -20.78 -8.50 24.30
C SER A 156 -21.34 -9.11 23.00
N THR A 157 -22.05 -8.30 22.20
CA THR A 157 -22.60 -8.72 20.90
C THR A 157 -21.47 -9.20 19.97
N TYR A 158 -20.37 -8.44 19.87
CA TYR A 158 -19.23 -8.85 19.04
C TYR A 158 -18.60 -10.16 19.52
N SER A 159 -18.36 -10.28 20.83
CA SER A 159 -17.65 -11.42 21.42
C SER A 159 -18.44 -12.72 21.34
N THR A 160 -19.78 -12.63 21.36
CA THR A 160 -20.69 -13.78 21.22
C THR A 160 -20.99 -14.15 19.77
N GLY A 161 -20.42 -13.43 18.79
CA GLY A 161 -20.66 -13.66 17.36
C GLY A 161 -21.97 -13.06 16.84
N GLY A 162 -22.64 -12.22 17.63
CA GLY A 162 -23.77 -11.42 17.18
C GLY A 162 -23.36 -10.33 16.20
N THR A 163 -24.32 -9.83 15.42
CA THR A 163 -24.10 -8.76 14.45
C THR A 163 -24.44 -7.40 15.05
N ILE A 164 -23.45 -6.50 15.06
CA ILE A 164 -23.64 -5.08 15.38
C ILE A 164 -24.01 -4.36 14.08
N ASN A 165 -25.20 -3.77 14.05
CA ASN A 165 -25.57 -2.83 12.99
C ASN A 165 -24.94 -1.47 13.31
N ALA A 166 -24.11 -0.97 12.40
CA ALA A 166 -23.39 0.28 12.56
C ALA A 166 -23.42 1.10 11.26
N SER A 167 -23.40 2.41 11.42
CA SER A 167 -23.19 3.33 10.30
C SER A 167 -21.70 3.43 10.00
N PHE A 168 -21.35 3.40 8.73
CA PHE A 168 -19.97 3.58 8.28
C PHE A 168 -19.56 5.05 8.45
N LYS A 169 -18.51 5.31 9.24
CA LYS A 169 -18.02 6.67 9.52
C LYS A 169 -16.89 7.05 8.57
N GLY A 170 -16.08 6.07 8.19
CA GLY A 170 -14.99 6.30 7.25
C GLY A 170 -13.94 5.22 7.29
N VAL A 171 -13.00 5.33 6.36
CA VAL A 171 -11.75 4.59 6.41
C VAL A 171 -10.61 5.55 6.12
N THR A 172 -9.47 5.33 6.75
CA THR A 172 -8.22 6.01 6.41
C THR A 172 -7.26 4.98 5.88
N VAL A 173 -6.60 5.28 4.76
CA VAL A 173 -5.57 4.41 4.18
C VAL A 173 -4.34 5.24 3.91
N ALA A 174 -3.17 4.70 4.26
CA ALA A 174 -1.87 5.23 3.90
C ALA A 174 -1.03 4.12 3.29
N SER A 175 -0.42 4.39 2.14
CA SER A 175 0.56 3.51 1.52
C SER A 175 1.91 3.59 2.25
N VAL A 176 2.56 2.45 2.47
CA VAL A 176 3.88 2.34 3.08
C VAL A 176 4.91 2.06 1.98
N PRO A 177 5.90 2.95 1.78
CA PRO A 177 6.98 2.70 0.83
C PRO A 177 7.73 1.41 1.18
N GLU A 178 7.94 0.53 0.21
CA GLU A 178 8.67 -0.71 0.45
C GLU A 178 10.17 -0.46 0.76
N PRO A 179 10.81 -1.32 1.58
CA PRO A 179 12.24 -1.21 1.91
C PRO A 179 13.17 -1.34 0.69
N THR A 180 12.72 -2.01 -0.37
CA THR A 180 13.45 -2.20 -1.64
C THR A 180 13.68 -0.88 -2.37
N THR A 181 12.72 0.06 -2.31
CA THR A 181 12.87 1.41 -2.86
C THR A 181 13.97 2.19 -2.12
N LEU A 182 14.06 2.04 -0.79
CA LEU A 182 15.14 2.63 0.01
C LEU A 182 16.50 1.99 -0.29
N LEU A 183 16.54 0.68 -0.48
CA LEU A 183 17.76 -0.04 -0.83
C LEU A 183 18.27 0.36 -2.22
N GLY A 184 17.37 0.49 -3.20
CA GLY A 184 17.68 0.94 -4.55
C GLY A 184 18.24 2.36 -4.59
N LEU A 185 17.63 3.29 -3.84
CA LEU A 185 18.15 4.66 -3.69
C LEU A 185 19.52 4.67 -2.98
N GLY A 186 19.70 3.85 -1.95
CA GLY A 186 20.98 3.70 -1.26
C GLY A 186 22.10 3.18 -2.17
N ALA A 187 21.80 2.21 -3.03
CA ALA A 187 22.73 1.67 -4.00
C ALA A 187 23.13 2.72 -5.05
N VAL A 188 22.17 3.49 -5.57
CA VAL A 188 22.45 4.59 -6.51
C VAL A 188 23.32 5.67 -5.85
N GLY A 189 23.03 6.02 -4.59
CA GLY A 189 23.84 6.96 -3.80
C GLY A 189 25.29 6.49 -3.63
N ALA A 190 25.48 5.20 -3.31
CA ALA A 190 26.81 4.60 -3.18
C ALA A 190 27.59 4.59 -4.52
N VAL A 191 26.93 4.30 -5.63
CA VAL A 191 27.53 4.36 -6.98
C VAL A 191 27.91 5.79 -7.37
N MET A 192 27.07 6.78 -7.07
CA MET A 192 27.39 8.18 -7.33
C MET A 192 28.55 8.69 -6.47
N ALA A 193 28.60 8.31 -5.19
CA ALA A 193 29.72 8.64 -4.30
C ALA A 193 31.05 8.01 -4.79
N MET A 194 31.02 6.74 -5.21
CA MET A 194 32.18 6.08 -5.81
C MET A 194 32.59 6.70 -7.15
N SER A 195 31.63 7.11 -7.98
CA SER A 195 31.87 7.82 -9.24
C SER A 195 32.60 9.15 -9.01
N ARG A 196 32.14 9.96 -8.04
CA ARG A 196 32.84 11.21 -7.67
C ARG A 196 34.25 10.96 -7.17
N ARG A 197 34.47 9.89 -6.40
CA ARG A 197 35.80 9.52 -5.87
C ARG A 197 36.78 9.13 -6.99
N ARG A 198 36.32 8.37 -7.99
CA ARG A 198 37.14 8.03 -9.18
C ARG A 198 37.44 9.25 -10.04
N LYS A 199 36.48 10.17 -10.19
CA LYS A 199 36.67 11.41 -10.95
C LYS A 199 37.71 12.34 -10.30
N ALA A 200 37.75 12.41 -8.96
CA ALA A 200 38.73 13.20 -8.22
C ALA A 200 40.16 12.63 -8.31
N GLN A 201 40.32 11.31 -8.38
CA GLN A 201 41.61 10.63 -8.53
C GLN A 201 42.16 10.67 -9.97
N ALA A 202 41.31 10.89 -10.97
CA ALA A 202 41.73 11.05 -12.36
C ALA A 202 42.12 12.50 -12.72
N SER A 203 41.87 13.45 -11.82
CA SER A 203 42.19 14.88 -11.98
C SER A 203 43.40 15.35 -11.15
N SER A 204 44.12 14.43 -10.50
CA SER A 204 45.42 14.66 -9.84
C SER A 204 46.53 13.97 -10.60
#